data_AF-A0AAG5DPH5-F1
#
_entry.id   AF-A0AAG5DPH5-F1
#
_cell.length_a   1.000
_cell.length_b   1.000
_cell.length_c   1.000
_cell.angle_alpha   90.00
_cell.angle_beta   90.00
_cell.angle_gamma   90.00
#
_symmetry.space_group_name_H-M   'P 1'
#
loop_
_entity.id
_entity.type
_entity.pdbx_description
1 polymer ?
#
loop_
_entity_poly.entity_id
_entity_poly.type
_entity_poly.pdbx_seq_one_letter_code
_entity_poly.pdbx_strand_id
1 'polypeptide(L)'
;MYHRNLAQLNPYELHKHLINEYILNKPGATKLLQRDNSRDKTDHDVIRENHRFLWDNETVDSWEKQLSKKYYDKLFKEYCIADLSRYKENKVAMRWRVEKEVVVGKGQFICGAKSCEERNNLRSWEVNFGYLEQAEKKNALVKLRLCLKCSDKLNYHSKKREVKRLKKRERKSKTSISDKLPDSLTTNSEGGSSSEQNNIDAASGENIQHEDPVVTSNCKPPAQFENAADSWTKGHEIEEKTREEEFDEYLEDLLL
;
A
#
# COMPACT_ATOMS: atom_id res chain seq x y z
N MET A 1 18.63 35.48 61.05
CA MET A 1 18.97 35.20 59.64
C MET A 1 19.96 34.05 59.64
N TYR A 2 19.57 32.88 59.12
CA TYR A 2 20.47 31.73 59.04
C TYR A 2 21.46 31.94 57.89
N HIS A 3 22.72 32.22 58.20
CA HIS A 3 23.81 32.11 57.22
C HIS A 3 24.03 30.62 56.94
N ARG A 4 23.46 30.12 55.86
CA ARG A 4 23.67 28.75 55.41
C ARG A 4 25.13 28.62 54.95
N ASN A 5 25.89 27.71 55.54
CA ASN A 5 27.32 27.58 55.28
C ASN A 5 27.54 26.92 53.91
N LEU A 6 27.65 27.74 52.86
CA LEU A 6 27.74 27.29 51.45
C LEU A 6 28.94 26.36 51.20
N ALA A 7 29.98 26.44 52.03
CA ALA A 7 31.19 25.62 51.94
C ALA A 7 30.98 24.13 52.28
N GLN A 8 29.88 23.77 52.95
CA GLN A 8 29.59 22.37 53.34
C GLN A 8 28.66 21.64 52.37
N LEU A 9 28.12 22.33 51.35
CA LEU A 9 27.21 21.71 50.38
C LEU A 9 27.99 20.91 49.35
N ASN A 10 27.40 19.81 48.89
CA ASN A 10 27.90 19.06 47.74
C ASN A 10 27.98 19.99 46.51
N PRO A 11 29.01 19.89 45.65
CA PRO A 11 29.09 20.67 44.40
C PRO A 11 27.78 20.78 43.60
N TYR A 12 26.99 19.71 43.54
CA TYR A 12 25.67 19.73 42.90
C TYR A 12 24.64 20.60 43.64
N GLU A 13 24.61 20.51 44.98
CA GLU A 13 23.70 21.28 45.83
C GLU A 13 24.08 22.77 45.87
N LEU A 14 25.38 23.07 45.89
CA LEU A 14 25.91 24.42 45.79
C LEU A 14 25.52 25.05 44.44
N HIS A 15 25.71 24.32 43.33
CA HIS A 15 25.30 24.76 42.01
C HIS A 15 23.79 25.02 41.93
N LYS A 16 22.96 24.11 42.46
CA LYS A 16 21.51 24.28 42.53
C LYS A 16 21.11 25.51 43.34
N HIS A 17 21.76 25.75 44.49
CA HIS A 17 21.53 26.93 45.32
C HIS A 17 21.88 28.22 44.57
N LEU A 18 23.03 28.27 43.91
CA LEU A 18 23.49 29.42 43.14
C LEU A 18 22.58 29.71 41.93
N ILE A 19 22.15 28.68 41.19
CA ILE A 19 21.18 28.83 40.11
C ILE A 19 19.87 29.43 40.63
N ASN A 20 19.35 28.91 41.75
CA ASN A 20 18.09 29.37 42.31
C ASN A 20 18.17 30.83 42.79
N GLU A 21 19.21 31.17 43.55
CA GLU A 21 19.34 32.52 44.13
C GLU A 21 19.71 33.60 43.12
N TYR A 22 20.62 33.32 42.18
CA TYR A 22 21.20 34.36 41.34
C TYR A 22 20.66 34.37 39.91
N ILE A 23 20.24 33.21 39.40
CA ILE A 23 19.72 33.09 38.04
C ILE A 23 18.20 33.13 38.06
N LEU A 24 17.51 32.24 38.79
CA LEU A 24 16.04 32.15 38.70
C LEU A 24 15.27 33.29 39.39
N ASN A 25 15.88 34.01 40.34
CA ASN A 25 15.25 35.14 41.02
C ASN A 25 15.07 36.40 40.13
N LYS A 26 15.72 36.46 38.97
CA LYS A 26 15.56 37.57 38.02
C LYS A 26 14.51 37.19 36.96
N PRO A 27 13.45 38.01 36.75
CA PRO A 27 12.46 37.73 35.72
C PRO A 27 13.12 37.68 34.34
N GLY A 28 13.02 36.52 33.67
CA GLY A 28 13.58 36.29 32.32
C GLY A 28 14.94 35.59 32.26
N ALA A 29 15.60 35.35 33.38
CA ALA A 29 16.92 34.71 33.43
C ALA A 29 16.91 33.20 33.12
N THR A 30 15.75 32.55 33.11
CA THR A 30 15.57 31.18 32.62
C THR A 30 15.99 31.01 31.15
N LYS A 31 16.00 32.10 30.35
CA LYS A 31 16.47 32.07 28.95
C LYS A 31 17.95 31.72 28.82
N LEU A 32 18.79 32.11 29.78
CA LEU A 32 20.23 31.79 29.77
C LEU A 32 20.50 30.31 30.08
N LEU A 33 19.55 29.64 30.72
CA LEU A 33 19.62 28.21 31.03
C LEU A 33 19.01 27.33 29.94
N GLN A 34 18.44 27.92 28.89
CA GLN A 34 17.89 27.14 27.79
C GLN A 34 19.04 26.46 27.05
N ARG A 35 19.02 25.12 27.04
CA ARG A 35 19.87 24.29 26.20
C ARG A 35 19.64 24.65 24.72
N ASP A 36 20.73 24.68 23.95
CA ASP A 36 20.65 24.75 22.49
C ASP A 36 20.14 23.41 21.93
N ASN A 37 18.91 23.42 21.39
CA ASN A 37 18.26 22.25 20.81
C ASN A 37 18.47 22.15 19.29
N SER A 38 19.30 23.01 18.69
CA SER A 38 19.46 23.08 17.22
C SER A 38 20.00 21.80 16.57
N ARG A 39 20.76 21.01 17.33
CA ARG A 39 21.39 19.76 16.88
C ARG A 39 20.70 18.49 17.39
N ASP A 40 19.64 18.64 18.18
CA ASP A 40 18.95 17.51 18.78
C ASP A 40 18.10 16.82 17.72
N LYS A 41 18.39 15.55 17.47
CA LYS A 41 17.58 14.71 16.57
C LYS A 41 16.44 14.07 17.36
N THR A 42 15.22 14.23 16.88
CA THR A 42 14.08 13.50 17.43
C THR A 42 13.95 12.13 16.81
N ASP A 43 13.32 11.18 17.50
CA ASP A 43 12.99 9.87 16.94
C ASP A 43 12.24 9.99 15.60
N HIS A 44 11.40 11.01 15.47
CA HIS A 44 10.67 11.28 14.24
C HIS A 44 11.60 11.64 13.06
N ASP A 45 12.64 12.43 13.30
CA ASP A 45 13.62 12.79 12.28
C ASP A 45 14.47 11.58 11.89
N VAL A 46 14.88 10.75 12.85
CA VAL A 46 15.60 9.50 12.61
C VAL A 46 14.80 8.56 11.71
N ILE A 47 13.50 8.42 11.97
CA ILE A 47 12.59 7.63 11.13
C ILE A 47 12.46 8.25 9.74
N ARG A 48 12.33 9.59 9.64
CA ARG A 48 12.24 10.27 8.34
C ARG A 48 13.50 10.08 7.50
N GLU A 49 14.67 10.00 8.11
CA GLU A 49 15.93 9.75 7.40
C GLU A 49 16.06 8.28 6.94
N ASN A 50 15.64 7.33 7.77
CA ASN A 50 15.90 5.90 7.56
C ASN A 50 14.69 5.07 7.09
N HIS A 51 13.51 5.68 6.94
CA HIS A 51 12.34 4.93 6.48
C HIS A 51 12.54 4.38 5.07
N ARG A 52 12.18 3.10 4.91
CA ARG A 52 12.07 2.42 3.63
C ARG A 52 10.62 2.11 3.34
N PHE A 53 10.22 2.17 2.07
CA PHE A 53 8.83 1.89 1.69
C PHE A 53 8.51 0.40 1.80
N LEU A 54 9.45 -0.46 1.38
CA LEU A 54 9.43 -1.90 1.62
C LEU A 54 10.77 -2.30 2.25
N TRP A 55 10.69 -3.06 3.33
CA TRP A 55 11.85 -3.74 3.89
C TRP A 55 11.93 -5.11 3.21
N ASP A 56 12.84 -5.25 2.26
CA ASP A 56 13.29 -6.58 1.85
C ASP A 56 13.98 -7.22 3.07
N ASN A 57 14.09 -8.55 3.14
CA ASN A 57 14.58 -9.31 4.31
C ASN A 57 16.07 -9.07 4.67
N GLU A 58 16.58 -7.87 4.41
CA GLU A 58 17.89 -7.37 4.74
C GLU A 58 18.08 -7.26 6.27
N THR A 59 19.29 -7.60 6.69
CA THR A 59 19.70 -7.50 8.09
C THR A 59 19.78 -6.04 8.52
N VAL A 60 19.42 -5.79 9.76
CA VAL A 60 19.36 -4.44 10.32
C VAL A 60 20.66 -4.15 11.05
N ASP A 61 21.51 -3.30 10.48
CA ASP A 61 22.86 -3.06 11.03
C ASP A 61 22.90 -1.94 12.09
N SER A 62 21.96 -1.00 12.04
CA SER A 62 21.93 0.20 12.89
C SER A 62 20.65 0.28 13.72
N TRP A 63 20.77 0.82 14.93
CA TRP A 63 19.62 1.09 15.81
C TRP A 63 18.55 1.95 15.13
N GLU A 64 18.95 2.93 14.32
CA GLU A 64 18.03 3.82 13.59
C GLU A 64 17.18 3.05 12.56
N LYS A 65 17.83 2.12 11.85
CA LYS A 65 17.19 1.19 10.93
C LYS A 65 16.24 0.25 11.71
N GLN A 66 16.66 -0.22 12.89
CA GLN A 66 15.84 -1.10 13.74
C GLN A 66 14.58 -0.40 14.26
N LEU A 67 14.71 0.87 14.67
CA LEU A 67 13.59 1.70 15.06
C LEU A 67 12.61 1.83 13.88
N SER A 68 13.12 2.18 12.71
CA SER A 68 12.31 2.32 11.49
C SER A 68 11.60 1.03 11.09
N LYS A 69 12.27 -0.13 11.20
CA LYS A 69 11.69 -1.45 10.97
C LYS A 69 10.57 -1.76 11.96
N LYS A 70 10.77 -1.51 13.26
CA LYS A 70 9.72 -1.68 14.28
C LYS A 70 8.46 -0.86 13.97
N TYR A 71 8.62 0.35 13.45
CA TYR A 71 7.46 1.15 13.00
C TYR A 71 6.83 0.57 11.73
N TYR A 72 7.64 0.17 10.76
CA TYR A 72 7.17 -0.47 9.53
C TYR A 72 6.33 -1.74 9.79
N ASP A 73 6.74 -2.56 10.76
CA ASP A 73 6.03 -3.80 11.12
C ASP A 73 4.66 -3.51 11.76
N LYS A 74 4.54 -2.39 12.48
CA LYS A 74 3.25 -1.92 13.04
C LYS A 74 2.28 -1.40 11.98
N LEU A 75 2.74 -1.05 10.77
CA LEU A 75 1.88 -0.54 9.71
C LEU A 75 1.04 -1.66 9.09
N PHE A 76 -0.26 -1.40 8.94
CA PHE A 76 -1.19 -2.23 8.18
C PHE A 76 -1.06 -1.97 6.66
N LYS A 77 -0.45 -2.93 5.95
CA LYS A 77 -0.02 -2.80 4.54
C LYS A 77 -0.91 -3.54 3.53
N GLU A 78 -2.08 -4.01 3.94
CA GLU A 78 -2.96 -4.79 3.04
C GLU A 78 -3.61 -3.93 1.95
N TYR A 79 -4.08 -2.73 2.32
CA TYR A 79 -4.79 -1.83 1.41
C TYR A 79 -4.21 -0.42 1.52
N CYS A 80 -4.04 0.24 0.37
CA CYS A 80 -3.64 1.64 0.27
C CYS A 80 -4.85 2.58 0.24
N ILE A 81 -4.58 3.86 0.47
CA ILE A 81 -5.48 4.97 0.14
C ILE A 81 -4.91 5.73 -1.04
N ALA A 82 -5.79 6.09 -1.98
CA ALA A 82 -5.44 6.84 -3.17
C ALA A 82 -6.04 8.26 -3.15
N ASP A 83 -5.26 9.24 -3.56
CA ASP A 83 -5.75 10.56 -3.94
C ASP A 83 -5.94 10.61 -5.46
N LEU A 84 -7.21 10.64 -5.85
CA LEU A 84 -7.65 10.68 -7.24
C LEU A 84 -7.98 12.11 -7.70
N SER A 85 -7.60 13.17 -6.96
CA SER A 85 -8.00 14.55 -7.30
C SER A 85 -7.45 15.01 -8.64
N ARG A 86 -6.22 14.61 -8.99
CA ARG A 86 -5.53 15.00 -10.25
C ARG A 86 -5.52 13.88 -11.31
N TYR A 87 -6.53 13.01 -11.28
CA TYR A 87 -6.64 11.87 -12.22
C TYR A 87 -6.66 12.28 -13.71
N LYS A 88 -7.15 13.49 -14.03
CA LYS A 88 -7.15 14.03 -15.41
C LYS A 88 -5.74 14.25 -15.96
N GLU A 89 -4.78 14.56 -15.09
CA GLU A 89 -3.36 14.73 -15.43
C GLU A 89 -2.58 13.40 -15.39
N ASN A 90 -3.27 12.26 -15.19
CA ASN A 90 -2.65 10.95 -14.96
C ASN A 90 -1.74 10.90 -13.72
N LYS A 91 -1.97 11.81 -12.75
CA LYS A 91 -1.25 11.84 -11.48
C LYS A 91 -2.16 11.29 -10.39
N VAL A 92 -1.75 10.16 -9.82
CA VAL A 92 -2.43 9.52 -8.69
C VAL A 92 -1.39 9.38 -7.58
N ALA A 93 -1.74 9.88 -6.38
CA ALA A 93 -0.90 9.69 -5.20
C ALA A 93 -1.48 8.56 -4.35
N MET A 94 -0.61 7.78 -3.73
CA MET A 94 -1.01 6.69 -2.85
C MET A 94 -0.24 6.77 -1.54
N ARG A 95 -0.86 6.30 -0.45
CA ARG A 95 -0.21 6.13 0.85
C ARG A 95 -0.81 4.96 1.61
N TRP A 96 -0.05 4.45 2.58
CA TRP A 96 -0.56 3.53 3.58
C TRP A 96 -1.62 4.20 4.47
N ARG A 97 -2.48 3.35 5.06
CA ARG A 97 -3.56 3.79 5.94
C ARG A 97 -3.00 4.24 7.29
N VAL A 98 -3.63 5.25 7.89
CA VAL A 98 -3.38 5.65 9.27
C VAL A 98 -4.27 4.84 10.21
N GLU A 99 -3.84 4.64 11.45
CA GLU A 99 -4.61 3.94 12.50
C GLU A 99 -6.09 4.33 12.54
N LYS A 100 -6.40 5.63 12.60
CA LYS A 100 -7.78 6.14 12.59
C LYS A 100 -8.59 5.64 11.40
N GLU A 101 -7.96 5.53 10.23
CA GLU A 101 -8.62 5.06 9.00
C GLU A 101 -8.80 3.54 8.99
N VAL A 102 -7.86 2.80 9.59
CA VAL A 102 -7.95 1.35 9.77
C VAL A 102 -9.10 1.01 10.70
N VAL A 103 -9.23 1.70 11.85
CA VAL A 103 -10.34 1.52 12.80
C VAL A 103 -11.70 1.79 12.15
N VAL A 104 -11.77 2.83 11.30
CA VAL A 104 -13.00 3.16 10.54
C VAL A 104 -13.26 2.15 9.40
N GLY A 105 -12.27 1.38 8.97
CA GLY A 105 -12.39 0.43 7.85
C GLY A 105 -12.25 1.06 6.46
N LYS A 106 -11.60 2.23 6.36
CA LYS A 106 -11.36 2.90 5.07
C LYS A 106 -10.40 2.09 4.20
N GLY A 107 -10.73 1.96 2.92
CA GLY A 107 -10.01 1.10 1.97
C GLY A 107 -10.37 -0.38 2.03
N GLN A 108 -11.14 -0.83 3.02
CA GLN A 108 -11.64 -2.22 3.10
C GLN A 108 -13.16 -2.27 2.99
N PHE A 109 -13.90 -1.57 3.86
CA PHE A 109 -15.37 -1.50 3.82
C PHE A 109 -15.88 -0.17 3.24
N ILE A 110 -15.02 0.84 3.21
CA ILE A 110 -15.28 2.14 2.60
C ILE A 110 -14.30 2.35 1.46
N CYS A 111 -14.68 3.12 0.45
CA CYS A 111 -13.83 3.46 -0.69
C CYS A 111 -12.46 3.99 -0.24
N GLY A 112 -11.39 3.45 -0.83
CA GLY A 112 -10.01 3.86 -0.56
C GLY A 112 -9.60 5.19 -1.17
N ALA A 113 -10.52 5.95 -1.79
CA ALA A 113 -10.22 7.29 -2.25
C ALA A 113 -10.28 8.30 -1.08
N LYS A 114 -9.30 9.20 -0.98
CA LYS A 114 -9.19 10.17 0.12
C LYS A 114 -10.50 10.94 0.37
N SER A 115 -11.12 11.44 -0.69
CA SER A 115 -12.32 12.29 -0.64
C SER A 115 -13.65 11.54 -0.88
N CYS A 116 -13.67 10.21 -0.77
CA CYS A 116 -14.87 9.41 -0.99
C CYS A 116 -15.19 8.55 0.23
N GLU A 117 -16.48 8.47 0.58
CA GLU A 117 -16.99 7.73 1.74
C GLU A 117 -18.03 6.66 1.35
N GLU A 118 -18.10 6.34 0.06
CA GLU A 118 -19.02 5.33 -0.48
C GLU A 118 -18.65 3.94 0.03
N ARG A 119 -19.65 3.18 0.47
CA ARG A 119 -19.51 1.79 0.96
C ARG A 119 -19.96 0.74 -0.05
N ASN A 120 -20.73 1.16 -1.06
CA ASN A 120 -21.38 0.24 -1.98
C ASN A 120 -20.46 -0.17 -3.15
N ASN A 121 -20.58 -1.43 -3.59
CA ASN A 121 -19.97 -1.98 -4.81
C ASN A 121 -18.47 -1.68 -4.97
N LEU A 122 -17.71 -2.02 -3.94
CA LEU A 122 -16.25 -1.85 -3.88
C LEU A 122 -15.52 -2.94 -4.68
N ARG A 123 -14.74 -2.55 -5.68
CA ARG A 123 -13.85 -3.44 -6.44
C ARG A 123 -12.41 -3.33 -5.93
N SER A 124 -11.73 -4.47 -5.85
CA SER A 124 -10.31 -4.54 -5.56
C SER A 124 -9.49 -4.39 -6.83
N TRP A 125 -8.42 -3.61 -6.75
CA TRP A 125 -7.48 -3.32 -7.82
C TRP A 125 -6.07 -3.59 -7.32
N GLU A 126 -5.24 -4.12 -8.19
CA GLU A 126 -3.80 -4.21 -7.97
C GLU A 126 -3.14 -3.21 -8.90
N VAL A 127 -2.41 -2.25 -8.32
CA VAL A 127 -1.83 -1.14 -9.06
C VAL A 127 -0.33 -1.14 -8.86
N ASN A 128 0.41 -0.99 -9.96
CA ASN A 128 1.85 -0.80 -9.91
C ASN A 128 2.17 0.62 -9.41
N PHE A 129 2.82 0.70 -8.25
CA PHE A 129 3.26 1.94 -7.62
C PHE A 129 4.76 2.10 -7.80
N GLY A 130 5.15 3.03 -8.67
CA GLY A 130 6.56 3.43 -8.82
C GLY A 130 6.93 4.50 -7.81
N TYR A 131 7.99 4.27 -7.03
CA TYR A 131 8.52 5.18 -6.04
C TYR A 131 10.03 5.35 -6.19
N LEU A 132 10.54 6.45 -5.65
CA LEU A 132 11.97 6.74 -5.57
C LEU A 132 12.44 6.46 -4.15
N GLU A 133 13.40 5.58 -4.00
CA GLU A 133 14.03 5.26 -2.72
C GLU A 133 15.53 5.37 -2.88
N GLN A 134 16.20 6.18 -2.05
CA GLN A 134 17.66 6.38 -2.10
C GLN A 134 18.18 6.68 -3.54
N ALA A 135 17.44 7.50 -4.29
CA ALA A 135 17.69 7.87 -5.69
C ALA A 135 17.49 6.75 -6.74
N GLU A 136 17.02 5.57 -6.33
CA GLU A 136 16.67 4.46 -7.22
C GLU A 136 15.16 4.38 -7.47
N LYS A 137 14.78 4.06 -8.71
CA LYS A 137 13.37 3.84 -9.08
C LYS A 137 12.98 2.41 -8.77
N LYS A 138 12.11 2.23 -7.78
CA LYS A 138 11.54 0.94 -7.40
C LYS A 138 10.06 0.90 -7.74
N ASN A 139 9.54 -0.30 -7.93
CA ASN A 139 8.13 -0.54 -8.23
C ASN A 139 7.58 -1.57 -7.25
N ALA A 140 6.36 -1.35 -6.76
CA ALA A 140 5.68 -2.27 -5.88
C ALA A 140 4.21 -2.44 -6.31
N LEU A 141 3.70 -3.66 -6.25
CA LEU A 141 2.29 -3.92 -6.49
C LEU A 141 1.50 -3.67 -5.20
N VAL A 142 0.60 -2.68 -5.23
CA VAL A 142 -0.23 -2.32 -4.07
C VAL A 142 -1.69 -2.63 -4.34
N LYS A 143 -2.40 -3.08 -3.30
CA LYS A 143 -3.84 -3.38 -3.39
C LYS A 143 -4.67 -2.16 -2.98
N LEU A 144 -5.72 -1.89 -3.73
CA LEU A 144 -6.61 -0.74 -3.55
C LEU A 144 -8.06 -1.16 -3.73
N ARG A 145 -8.95 -0.79 -2.80
CA ARG A 145 -10.39 -1.04 -2.93
C ARG A 145 -11.14 0.26 -3.23
N LEU A 146 -11.84 0.33 -4.36
CA LEU A 146 -12.52 1.54 -4.83
C LEU A 146 -13.96 1.26 -5.25
N CYS A 147 -14.85 2.23 -5.06
CA CYS A 147 -16.19 2.21 -5.66
C CYS A 147 -16.11 2.38 -7.19
N LEU A 148 -17.21 2.08 -7.90
CA LEU A 148 -17.30 2.19 -9.37
C LEU A 148 -16.85 3.57 -9.89
N LYS A 149 -17.35 4.66 -9.29
CA LYS A 149 -17.01 6.04 -9.69
C LYS A 149 -15.50 6.33 -9.56
N CYS A 150 -14.86 5.86 -8.50
CA CYS A 150 -13.43 6.05 -8.29
C CYS A 150 -12.57 5.11 -9.14
N SER A 151 -13.06 3.90 -9.40
CA SER A 151 -12.45 2.96 -10.33
C SER A 151 -12.38 3.53 -11.76
N ASP A 152 -13.44 4.21 -12.20
CA ASP A 152 -13.44 4.91 -13.49
C ASP A 152 -12.43 6.05 -13.55
N LYS A 153 -12.22 6.77 -12.44
CA LYS A 153 -11.19 7.81 -12.34
C LYS A 153 -9.78 7.24 -12.41
N LEU A 154 -9.55 6.08 -11.78
CA LEU A 154 -8.25 5.39 -11.84
C LEU A 154 -7.91 4.97 -13.28
N ASN A 155 -8.89 4.45 -14.02
CA ASN A 155 -8.74 4.02 -15.41
C ASN A 155 -9.10 5.09 -16.46
N TYR A 156 -9.14 6.36 -16.08
CA TYR A 156 -9.61 7.43 -16.96
C TYR A 156 -8.80 7.52 -18.27
N HIS A 157 -7.48 7.37 -18.20
CA HIS A 157 -6.62 7.48 -19.38
C HIS A 157 -6.57 6.19 -20.22
N SER A 158 -6.63 5.01 -19.59
CA SER A 158 -6.65 3.73 -20.30
C SER A 158 -7.93 3.59 -21.12
N LYS A 159 -9.09 3.86 -20.51
CA LYS A 159 -10.39 3.89 -21.21
C LYS A 159 -10.41 4.95 -22.33
N LYS A 160 -9.87 6.15 -22.09
CA LYS A 160 -9.79 7.20 -23.13
C LYS A 160 -8.88 6.81 -24.30
N ARG A 161 -7.75 6.14 -24.03
CA ARG A 161 -6.83 5.62 -25.06
C ARG A 161 -7.49 4.52 -25.88
N GLU A 162 -8.22 3.62 -25.23
CA GLU A 162 -8.94 2.54 -25.88
C GLU A 162 -10.06 3.04 -26.79
N VAL A 163 -10.91 3.96 -26.31
CA VAL A 163 -11.98 4.58 -27.11
C VAL A 163 -11.41 5.31 -28.33
N LYS A 164 -10.29 6.04 -28.18
CA LYS A 164 -9.62 6.67 -29.32
C LYS A 164 -9.11 5.64 -30.33
N ARG A 165 -8.58 4.51 -29.87
CA ARG A 165 -8.09 3.43 -30.74
C ARG A 165 -9.23 2.75 -31.51
N LEU A 166 -10.36 2.49 -30.85
CA LEU A 166 -11.57 1.95 -31.47
C LEU A 166 -12.12 2.88 -32.56
N LYS A 167 -12.31 4.17 -32.24
CA LYS A 167 -12.75 5.17 -33.23
C LYS A 167 -11.80 5.28 -34.44
N LYS A 168 -10.49 5.13 -34.23
CA LYS A 168 -9.52 5.11 -35.35
C LYS A 168 -9.66 3.86 -36.22
N ARG A 169 -9.95 2.69 -35.63
CA ARG A 169 -10.21 1.45 -36.37
C ARG A 169 -11.50 1.53 -37.18
N GLU A 170 -12.57 2.04 -36.59
CA GLU A 170 -13.86 2.24 -37.29
C GLU A 170 -13.76 3.22 -38.46
N ARG A 171 -12.95 4.28 -38.33
CA ARG A 171 -12.68 5.19 -39.45
C ARG A 171 -11.93 4.47 -40.58
N LYS A 172 -10.90 3.68 -40.23
CA LYS A 172 -10.11 2.94 -41.22
C LYS A 172 -10.93 1.86 -41.94
N SER A 173 -11.85 1.19 -41.25
CA SER A 173 -12.75 0.20 -41.86
C SER A 173 -13.77 0.85 -42.81
N LYS A 174 -14.28 2.05 -42.50
CA LYS A 174 -15.19 2.80 -43.39
C LYS A 174 -14.48 3.28 -44.66
N THR A 175 -13.24 3.76 -44.56
CA THR A 175 -12.46 4.17 -45.75
C THR A 175 -12.09 2.98 -46.65
N SER A 176 -11.77 1.81 -46.08
CA SER A 176 -11.51 0.60 -46.90
C SER A 176 -12.73 0.02 -47.61
N ILE A 177 -13.95 0.42 -47.22
CA ILE A 177 -15.20 0.00 -47.87
C ILE A 177 -15.58 0.98 -48.99
N SER A 178 -15.27 2.28 -48.87
CA SER A 178 -15.52 3.25 -49.94
C SER A 178 -14.61 3.06 -51.17
N ASP A 179 -13.39 2.55 -50.98
CA ASP A 179 -12.42 2.34 -52.08
C ASP A 179 -12.66 1.05 -52.90
N LYS A 180 -13.76 0.32 -52.64
CA LYS A 180 -14.14 -0.91 -53.37
C LYS A 180 -15.42 -0.81 -54.20
N LEU A 181 -16.00 0.38 -54.34
CA LEU A 181 -17.13 0.60 -55.25
C LEU A 181 -16.59 1.03 -56.63
N PRO A 182 -16.78 0.24 -57.71
CA PRO A 182 -16.47 0.68 -59.06
C PRO A 182 -17.52 1.70 -59.52
N ASP A 183 -17.00 2.78 -60.09
CA ASP A 183 -17.70 3.86 -60.76
C ASP A 183 -18.63 3.33 -61.86
N SER A 184 -19.93 3.54 -61.72
CA SER A 184 -20.88 3.45 -62.83
C SER A 184 -22.20 4.17 -62.51
N LEU A 185 -22.34 5.32 -63.17
CA LEU A 185 -23.57 5.98 -63.63
C LEU A 185 -24.30 6.93 -62.67
N THR A 186 -23.99 8.21 -62.93
CA THR A 186 -24.82 9.40 -62.75
C THR A 186 -26.22 9.27 -63.38
N THR A 187 -27.26 9.72 -62.67
CA THR A 187 -28.32 10.55 -63.28
C THR A 187 -29.05 11.37 -62.22
N ASN A 188 -29.31 12.63 -62.56
CA ASN A 188 -29.89 13.69 -61.75
C ASN A 188 -31.36 13.42 -61.34
N SER A 189 -31.76 13.90 -60.16
CA SER A 189 -33.04 14.63 -60.02
C SER A 189 -33.06 15.47 -58.74
N GLU A 190 -33.59 16.68 -58.88
CA GLU A 190 -33.76 17.71 -57.87
C GLU A 190 -34.97 17.43 -56.95
N GLY A 191 -34.92 18.01 -55.75
CA GLY A 191 -36.11 18.61 -55.13
C GLY A 191 -36.63 17.97 -53.84
N GLY A 192 -36.90 18.85 -52.86
CA GLY A 192 -38.09 18.71 -52.02
C GLY A 192 -37.87 18.36 -50.54
N SER A 193 -38.30 19.28 -49.69
CA SER A 193 -38.22 19.28 -48.22
C SER A 193 -39.30 18.41 -47.55
N SER A 194 -39.11 18.23 -46.23
CA SER A 194 -40.11 18.15 -45.16
C SER A 194 -40.64 16.77 -44.69
N SER A 195 -40.26 16.47 -43.43
CA SER A 195 -41.04 16.05 -42.26
C SER A 195 -41.95 14.82 -42.24
N GLU A 196 -41.79 14.11 -41.11
CA GLU A 196 -42.78 13.41 -40.28
C GLU A 196 -43.05 11.90 -40.48
N GLN A 197 -42.72 11.19 -39.39
CA GLN A 197 -43.44 10.11 -38.69
C GLN A 197 -44.13 8.98 -39.48
N ASN A 198 -43.72 7.73 -39.19
CA ASN A 198 -44.44 6.72 -38.36
C ASN A 198 -43.74 5.35 -38.48
N ASN A 199 -43.27 4.74 -37.37
CA ASN A 199 -43.77 3.50 -36.72
C ASN A 199 -44.33 2.43 -37.70
N ILE A 200 -44.04 1.12 -37.56
CA ILE A 200 -44.55 0.23 -36.50
C ILE A 200 -43.78 -1.13 -36.53
N ASP A 201 -43.47 -1.65 -35.33
CA ASP A 201 -43.32 -3.03 -34.79
C ASP A 201 -42.54 -4.16 -35.50
N ALA A 202 -41.71 -4.90 -34.74
CA ALA A 202 -42.11 -6.17 -34.10
C ALA A 202 -40.91 -6.97 -33.53
N ALA A 203 -41.23 -7.77 -32.51
CA ALA A 203 -40.35 -8.41 -31.54
C ALA A 203 -39.43 -9.53 -32.07
N SER A 204 -38.30 -9.70 -31.38
CA SER A 204 -37.88 -11.01 -30.85
C SER A 204 -36.83 -10.79 -29.76
N GLY A 205 -37.14 -11.27 -28.55
CA GLY A 205 -36.20 -11.35 -27.45
C GLY A 205 -35.38 -12.62 -27.56
N GLU A 206 -34.17 -12.60 -27.01
CA GLU A 206 -33.53 -13.82 -26.55
C GLU A 206 -32.65 -13.55 -25.33
N ASN A 207 -32.74 -14.53 -24.45
CA ASN A 207 -32.41 -14.60 -23.05
C ASN A 207 -31.04 -15.28 -22.94
N ILE A 208 -30.04 -14.67 -22.28
CA ILE A 208 -28.77 -15.37 -22.02
C ILE A 208 -28.77 -15.77 -20.54
N GLN A 209 -29.20 -17.01 -20.33
CA GLN A 209 -28.90 -17.81 -19.15
C GLN A 209 -27.41 -18.13 -19.15
N HIS A 210 -26.72 -17.91 -18.04
CA HIS A 210 -25.41 -18.49 -17.78
C HIS A 210 -25.61 -19.53 -16.68
N GLU A 211 -25.58 -20.79 -17.08
CA GLU A 211 -25.61 -21.95 -16.19
C GLU A 211 -24.21 -22.24 -15.62
N ASP A 212 -24.16 -22.50 -14.32
CA ASP A 212 -23.04 -23.12 -13.62
C ASP A 212 -22.99 -24.63 -13.94
N PRO A 213 -21.82 -25.27 -14.12
CA PRO A 213 -21.73 -26.71 -14.05
C PRO A 213 -21.33 -27.14 -12.63
N VAL A 214 -22.31 -27.66 -11.88
CA VAL A 214 -22.08 -28.63 -10.81
C VAL A 214 -22.18 -30.02 -11.43
N VAL A 215 -21.11 -30.81 -11.35
CA VAL A 215 -21.22 -32.27 -11.47
C VAL A 215 -20.53 -32.89 -10.26
N THR A 216 -21.36 -33.45 -9.38
CA THR A 216 -20.96 -34.35 -8.29
C THR A 216 -21.32 -35.78 -8.72
N SER A 217 -20.39 -36.73 -8.58
CA SER A 217 -20.72 -38.15 -8.54
C SER A 217 -19.54 -38.98 -8.02
N ASN A 218 -19.59 -39.28 -6.71
CA ASN A 218 -19.13 -40.45 -5.95
C ASN A 218 -18.03 -41.38 -6.50
N CYS A 219 -17.10 -41.80 -5.61
CA CYS A 219 -17.05 -43.16 -5.05
C CYS A 219 -15.98 -43.35 -3.96
N LYS A 220 -16.28 -44.28 -3.03
CA LYS A 220 -15.54 -44.68 -1.81
C LYS A 220 -14.24 -45.47 -2.09
N PRO A 221 -13.39 -45.72 -1.08
CA PRO A 221 -11.97 -46.08 -1.22
C PRO A 221 -11.73 -47.61 -1.27
N PRO A 222 -10.49 -48.02 -1.59
CA PRO A 222 -9.92 -49.20 -0.95
C PRO A 222 -8.49 -48.99 -0.42
N ALA A 223 -8.15 -49.85 0.54
CA ALA A 223 -6.89 -49.94 1.23
C ALA A 223 -5.95 -50.99 0.60
N GLN A 224 -4.64 -50.87 0.92
CA GLN A 224 -3.57 -51.89 0.99
C GLN A 224 -3.11 -52.60 -0.30
N PHE A 225 -1.82 -52.48 -0.66
CA PHE A 225 -0.79 -53.51 -0.41
C PHE A 225 0.61 -53.05 -0.85
N GLU A 226 1.61 -53.78 -0.36
CA GLU A 226 2.97 -53.38 -0.02
C GLU A 226 4.08 -53.66 -1.08
N ASN A 227 5.27 -53.14 -0.74
CA ASN A 227 6.64 -53.63 -1.02
C ASN A 227 7.31 -53.33 -2.37
N ALA A 228 8.33 -52.47 -2.32
CA ALA A 228 9.63 -52.75 -2.94
C ALA A 228 10.72 -51.96 -2.19
N ALA A 229 11.72 -52.71 -1.73
CA ALA A 229 12.82 -52.32 -0.87
C ALA A 229 13.84 -51.37 -1.52
N ASP A 230 14.67 -50.83 -0.64
CA ASP A 230 16.03 -50.33 -0.85
C ASP A 230 16.20 -49.02 -1.60
N SER A 231 16.38 -47.95 -0.82
CA SER A 231 17.72 -47.38 -0.61
C SER A 231 17.58 -46.25 0.44
N TRP A 232 18.61 -45.97 1.26
CA TRP A 232 18.71 -44.82 2.20
C TRP A 232 18.15 -44.94 3.64
N THR A 233 18.34 -46.05 4.34
CA THR A 233 18.18 -46.11 5.82
C THR A 233 19.53 -46.14 6.55
N LYS A 234 20.04 -44.96 6.92
CA LYS A 234 20.62 -44.66 8.25
C LYS A 234 21.20 -43.24 8.25
N GLY A 235 20.37 -42.26 8.59
CA GLY A 235 20.83 -40.99 9.16
C GLY A 235 20.82 -41.15 10.69
N HIS A 236 21.90 -40.77 11.34
CA HIS A 236 22.08 -40.76 12.79
C HIS A 236 20.97 -39.91 13.44
N GLU A 237 20.18 -40.49 14.35
CA GLU A 237 19.30 -39.72 15.23
C GLU A 237 20.20 -38.87 16.13
N ILE A 238 20.21 -37.57 15.88
CA ILE A 238 20.70 -36.59 16.85
C ILE A 238 19.46 -36.15 17.58
N GLU A 239 19.28 -36.63 18.80
CA GLU A 239 18.29 -36.07 19.71
C GLU A 239 18.59 -34.57 19.86
N GLU A 240 17.61 -33.72 19.56
CA GLU A 240 17.72 -32.29 19.78
C GLU A 240 17.83 -32.08 21.30
N LYS A 241 19.03 -31.69 21.76
CA LYS A 241 19.27 -31.33 23.16
C LYS A 241 18.25 -30.28 23.58
N THR A 242 17.66 -30.50 24.76
CA THR A 242 16.69 -29.54 25.27
C THR A 242 17.39 -28.24 25.61
N ARG A 243 16.67 -27.12 25.51
CA ARG A 243 17.23 -25.78 25.76
C ARG A 243 17.93 -25.68 27.12
N GLU A 244 17.46 -26.42 28.13
CA GLU A 244 18.04 -26.42 29.47
C GLU A 244 19.43 -27.07 29.50
N GLU A 245 19.65 -28.13 28.72
CA GLU A 245 20.96 -28.80 28.62
C GLU A 245 22.01 -27.93 27.91
N GLU A 246 21.60 -27.12 26.93
CA GLU A 246 22.50 -26.14 26.29
C GLU A 246 22.91 -25.02 27.26
N PHE A 247 22.01 -24.63 28.17
CA PHE A 247 22.32 -23.63 29.20
C PHE A 247 23.27 -24.19 30.25
N ASP A 248 23.13 -25.45 30.63
CA ASP A 248 24.00 -26.10 31.60
C ASP A 248 25.42 -26.33 31.03
N GLU A 249 25.56 -26.77 29.77
CA GLU A 249 26.87 -26.89 29.10
C GLU A 249 27.58 -25.52 29.00
N TYR A 250 26.84 -24.44 28.73
CA TYR A 250 27.39 -23.08 28.70
C TYR A 250 27.87 -22.59 30.08
N LEU A 251 27.16 -22.97 31.15
CA LEU A 251 27.56 -22.60 32.51
C LEU A 251 28.80 -23.39 32.97
N GLU A 252 28.93 -24.64 32.57
CA GLU A 252 30.10 -25.47 32.87
C GLU A 252 31.37 -24.93 32.19
N ASP A 253 31.29 -24.51 30.93
CA ASP A 253 32.44 -23.97 30.18
C ASP A 253 32.90 -22.58 30.68
N LEU A 254 32.03 -21.87 31.42
CA LEU A 254 32.35 -20.56 32.03
C LEU A 254 32.99 -20.69 33.43
N LEU A 255 32.85 -21.85 34.07
CA LEU A 255 33.35 -22.10 35.44
C LEU A 255 34.66 -22.90 35.48
N LEU A 256 35.18 -23.33 34.32
CA LEU A 256 36.49 -23.96 34.17
C LEU A 256 37.61 -22.95 33.90
#